data_AF-A0AAD4IG58-F1
#
_entry.id   AF-A0AAD4IG58-F1
#
_cell.length_a   1.000
_cell.length_b   1.000
_cell.length_c   1.000
_cell.angle_alpha   90.00
_cell.angle_beta   90.00
_cell.angle_gamma   90.00
#
_symmetry.space_group_name_H-M   'P 1'
#
loop_
_entity.id
_entity.type
_entity.pdbx_description
1 polymer ?
#
loop_
_entity_poly.entity_id
_entity_poly.type
_entity_poly.pdbx_seq_one_letter_code
_entity_poly.pdbx_strand_id
1 'polypeptide(L)'
;MALNRYAKTFTLQSSLLAGNNQIGIRQSIRDRFSSSTPKLDFEIALELPEHFTSGSEFRFRASFTTLSRSPNAQHIPPSITFNILKLDLLDFTFYRAPRDRDANSSRSGTHRSNKYESWPPPDQLYAVARHEHEEFTERKTPLNALPESATLDLVAGLPEYSVIAGSSDEKHNGGMEEKLRSTCEQWFTARIPGVTIPSFRSFAITRAYKVRVKLGVEVGGKKFEREVEIL
;
A
#
# COMPACT_ATOMS: atom_id res chain seq x y z
N MET A 1 -15.25 -11.26 -2.95
CA MET A 1 -14.49 -10.63 -1.85
C MET A 1 -14.18 -9.20 -2.26
N ALA A 2 -14.44 -8.22 -1.41
CA ALA A 2 -14.05 -6.83 -1.67
C ALA A 2 -12.51 -6.71 -1.57
N LEU A 3 -11.93 -5.89 -2.44
CA LEU A 3 -10.49 -5.56 -2.42
C LEU A 3 -10.33 -4.10 -2.03
N ASN A 4 -9.45 -3.85 -1.06
CA ASN A 4 -9.10 -2.51 -0.64
C ASN A 4 -7.89 -2.01 -1.44
N ARG A 5 -8.01 -0.84 -2.06
CA ARG A 5 -6.98 -0.25 -2.91
C ARG A 5 -6.09 0.73 -2.13
N TYR A 6 -4.79 0.48 -2.15
CA TYR A 6 -3.76 1.27 -1.47
C TYR A 6 -2.81 1.90 -2.49
N ALA A 7 -3.24 3.01 -3.08
CA ALA A 7 -2.47 3.77 -4.05
C ALA A 7 -1.35 4.59 -3.41
N LYS A 8 -0.28 4.85 -4.18
CA LYS A 8 0.72 5.88 -3.90
C LYS A 8 1.27 6.41 -5.22
N THR A 9 1.37 7.73 -5.31
CA THR A 9 1.91 8.43 -6.47
C THR A 9 3.42 8.58 -6.36
N PHE A 10 4.09 8.50 -7.50
CA PHE A 10 5.52 8.64 -7.64
C PHE A 10 5.83 9.44 -8.91
N THR A 11 7.00 10.07 -8.91
CA THR A 11 7.50 10.81 -10.07
C THR A 11 8.85 10.23 -10.50
N LEU A 12 8.93 9.81 -11.76
CA LEU A 12 10.17 9.45 -12.42
C LEU A 12 10.69 10.65 -13.21
N GLN A 13 11.83 11.19 -12.78
CA GLN A 13 12.58 12.21 -13.54
C GLN A 13 13.80 11.54 -14.16
N SER A 14 13.87 11.43 -15.49
CA SER A 14 14.99 10.75 -16.16
C SER A 14 15.08 11.12 -17.63
N SER A 15 16.31 11.32 -18.13
CA SER A 15 16.56 11.47 -19.57
C SER A 15 16.26 10.21 -20.39
N LEU A 16 16.09 9.03 -19.77
CA LEU A 16 15.61 7.80 -20.42
C LEU A 16 14.25 8.02 -21.10
N LEU A 17 13.40 8.85 -20.49
CA LEU A 17 12.07 9.17 -21.01
C LEU A 17 12.14 9.99 -22.31
N ALA A 18 13.27 10.63 -22.60
CA ALA A 18 13.54 11.31 -23.88
C ALA A 18 14.15 10.37 -24.94
N GLY A 19 14.28 9.06 -24.67
CA GLY A 19 14.83 8.09 -25.62
C GLY A 19 16.35 7.93 -25.58
N ASN A 20 17.04 8.58 -24.64
CA ASN A 20 18.48 8.40 -24.46
C ASN A 20 18.77 7.10 -23.72
N ASN A 21 19.23 6.06 -24.44
CA ASN A 21 19.49 4.73 -23.87
C ASN A 21 20.84 4.61 -23.12
N GLN A 22 21.73 5.60 -23.21
CA GLN A 22 23.01 5.62 -22.52
C GLN A 22 23.10 6.82 -21.59
N ILE A 23 22.87 6.60 -20.29
CA ILE A 23 23.02 7.64 -19.26
C ILE A 23 24.26 7.33 -18.45
N GLY A 24 25.30 8.17 -18.59
CA GLY A 24 26.43 8.16 -17.67
C GLY A 24 26.03 8.70 -16.30
N ILE A 25 26.76 8.31 -15.24
CA ILE A 25 26.52 8.77 -13.86
C ILE A 25 26.42 10.31 -13.76
N ARG A 26 27.27 11.03 -14.51
CA ARG A 26 27.25 12.51 -14.55
C ARG A 26 25.93 13.08 -15.09
N GLN A 27 25.32 12.40 -16.05
CA GLN A 27 24.05 12.80 -16.64
C GLN A 27 22.89 12.48 -15.71
N SER A 28 22.93 11.34 -15.01
CA SER A 28 21.98 11.03 -13.93
C SER A 28 21.96 12.10 -12.83
N ILE A 29 23.10 12.71 -12.49
CA ILE A 29 23.16 13.77 -11.47
C ILE A 29 22.55 15.06 -12.03
N ARG A 30 22.93 15.46 -13.25
CA ARG A 30 22.30 16.62 -13.91
C ARG A 30 20.79 16.47 -14.03
N ASP A 31 20.33 15.25 -14.29
CA ASP A 31 18.91 14.96 -14.40
C ASP A 31 18.11 15.21 -13.12
N ARG A 32 18.75 15.18 -11.94
CA ARG A 32 18.07 15.45 -10.67
C ARG A 32 17.91 16.93 -10.36
N PHE A 33 18.76 17.78 -10.95
CA PHE A 33 18.80 19.21 -10.65
C PHE A 33 18.27 20.09 -11.77
N SER A 34 18.12 19.55 -12.99
CA SER A 34 17.60 20.32 -14.11
C SER A 34 16.07 20.35 -14.10
N SER A 35 15.50 21.54 -14.24
CA SER A 35 14.06 21.72 -14.43
C SER A 35 13.56 21.21 -15.79
N SER A 36 14.46 21.10 -16.78
CA SER A 36 14.13 20.68 -18.15
C SER A 36 14.03 19.16 -18.34
N THR A 37 14.36 18.38 -17.30
CA THR A 37 14.38 16.92 -17.42
C THR A 37 12.99 16.35 -17.60
N PRO A 38 12.82 15.38 -18.51
CA PRO A 38 11.56 14.68 -18.67
C PRO A 38 11.06 14.09 -17.34
N LYS A 39 9.75 14.26 -17.08
CA LYS A 39 9.06 13.76 -15.89
C LYS A 39 7.90 12.86 -16.30
N LEU A 40 7.71 11.77 -15.56
CA LEU A 40 6.57 10.86 -15.65
C LEU A 40 6.00 10.69 -14.25
N ASP A 41 4.77 11.14 -14.05
CA ASP A 41 4.01 10.87 -12.83
C ASP A 41 3.19 9.62 -13.03
N PHE A 42 3.27 8.72 -12.06
CA PHE A 42 2.54 7.46 -12.09
C PHE A 42 2.07 7.07 -10.69
N GLU A 43 1.11 6.17 -10.65
CA GLU A 43 0.53 5.59 -9.46
C GLU A 43 0.89 4.11 -9.40
N ILE A 44 1.36 3.66 -8.24
CA ILE A 44 1.44 2.24 -7.92
C ILE A 44 0.35 1.97 -6.89
N ALA A 45 -0.52 1.01 -7.18
CA ALA A 45 -1.53 0.56 -6.22
C ALA A 45 -1.37 -0.92 -5.91
N LEU A 46 -1.62 -1.25 -4.64
CA LEU A 46 -1.79 -2.62 -4.17
C LEU A 46 -3.24 -2.79 -3.74
N GLU A 47 -3.85 -3.87 -4.19
CA GLU A 47 -5.22 -4.21 -3.86
C GLU A 47 -5.25 -5.56 -3.17
N LEU A 48 -5.71 -5.55 -1.93
CA LEU A 48 -5.64 -6.69 -1.02
C LEU A 48 -7.03 -7.01 -0.46
N PRO A 49 -7.33 -8.28 -0.18
CA PRO A 49 -8.55 -8.65 0.51
C PRO A 49 -8.62 -8.02 1.90
N GLU A 50 -9.83 -7.68 2.34
CA GLU A 50 -10.07 -7.15 3.69
C GLU A 50 -9.98 -8.24 4.76
N HIS A 51 -10.27 -9.49 4.41
CA HIS A 51 -10.33 -10.61 5.35
C HIS A 51 -9.49 -11.77 4.85
N PHE A 52 -8.76 -12.40 5.77
CA PHE A 52 -7.91 -13.55 5.50
C PHE A 52 -8.38 -14.76 6.31
N THR A 53 -8.44 -15.93 5.67
CA THR A 53 -8.81 -17.18 6.33
C THR A 53 -7.56 -18.02 6.56
N SER A 54 -7.41 -18.57 7.77
CA SER A 54 -6.31 -19.48 8.08
C SER A 54 -6.30 -20.69 7.14
N GLY A 55 -5.11 -21.07 6.66
CA GLY A 55 -4.94 -22.19 5.73
C GLY A 55 -5.40 -21.95 4.30
N SER A 56 -6.05 -20.83 4.00
CA SER A 56 -6.56 -20.51 2.67
C SER A 56 -5.53 -19.75 1.84
N GLU A 57 -5.68 -19.87 0.53
CA GLU A 57 -5.05 -18.98 -0.42
C GLU A 57 -5.81 -17.65 -0.49
N PHE A 58 -5.09 -16.58 -0.80
CA PHE A 58 -5.66 -15.29 -1.11
C PHE A 58 -4.94 -14.70 -2.32
N ARG A 59 -5.66 -13.88 -3.08
CA ARG A 59 -5.13 -13.18 -4.25
C ARG A 59 -5.10 -11.69 -3.98
N PHE A 60 -4.05 -11.05 -4.46
CA PHE A 60 -3.90 -9.60 -4.41
C PHE A 60 -3.41 -9.10 -5.76
N ARG A 61 -3.73 -7.85 -6.08
CA ARG A 61 -3.41 -7.22 -7.36
C ARG A 61 -2.43 -6.08 -7.14
N ALA A 62 -1.37 -6.03 -7.94
CA ALA A 62 -0.55 -4.84 -8.10
C ALA A 62 -0.92 -4.16 -9.40
N SER A 63 -1.02 -2.83 -9.40
CA SER A 63 -1.25 -2.06 -10.62
C SER A 63 -0.31 -0.88 -10.70
N PHE A 64 0.03 -0.53 -11.93
CA PHE A 64 0.79 0.65 -12.30
C PHE A 64 -0.07 1.45 -13.28
N THR A 65 -0.18 2.77 -13.07
CA THR A 65 -0.98 3.66 -13.91
C THR A 65 -0.22 4.94 -14.16
N THR A 66 -0.03 5.32 -15.42
CA THR A 66 0.53 6.63 -15.74
C THR A 66 -0.52 7.72 -15.54
N LEU A 67 -0.15 8.78 -14.81
CA LEU A 67 -1.06 9.89 -14.47
C LEU A 67 -0.81 11.10 -15.37
N SER A 68 0.46 11.46 -15.51
CA SER A 68 0.90 12.66 -16.21
C SER A 68 2.25 12.43 -16.85
N ARG A 69 2.51 13.09 -17.98
CA ARG A 69 3.77 13.01 -18.72
C ARG A 69 4.18 14.41 -19.12
N SER A 70 5.43 14.80 -18.84
CA SER A 70 5.97 16.07 -19.33
C SER A 70 6.08 16.06 -20.86
N PRO A 71 5.96 17.21 -21.55
CA PRO A 71 6.06 17.27 -23.02
C PRO A 71 7.41 16.78 -23.57
N ASN A 72 8.47 16.84 -22.76
CA ASN A 72 9.81 16.39 -23.14
C ASN A 72 9.99 14.86 -23.03
N ALA A 73 9.03 14.14 -22.44
CA ALA A 73 9.07 12.69 -22.33
C ALA A 73 8.45 12.07 -23.58
N GLN A 74 9.30 11.67 -24.52
CA GLN A 74 8.89 11.06 -25.80
C GLN A 74 8.44 9.61 -25.60
N HIS A 75 9.06 8.87 -24.67
CA HIS A 75 8.83 7.45 -24.46
C HIS A 75 8.49 7.14 -22.99
N ILE A 76 7.47 6.30 -22.79
CA ILE A 76 7.24 5.62 -21.52
C ILE A 76 8.05 4.32 -21.58
N PRO A 77 8.82 3.94 -20.54
CA PRO A 77 9.57 2.69 -20.54
C PRO A 77 8.61 1.53 -20.85
N PRO A 78 8.92 0.66 -21.83
CA PRO A 78 7.94 -0.32 -22.33
C PRO A 78 7.68 -1.45 -21.33
N SER A 79 8.62 -1.75 -20.44
CA SER A 79 8.51 -2.86 -19.49
C SER A 79 8.46 -2.35 -18.05
N ILE A 80 7.52 -2.86 -17.27
CA ILE A 80 7.37 -2.63 -15.83
C ILE A 80 7.55 -3.96 -15.13
N THR A 81 8.47 -4.02 -14.16
CA THR A 81 8.66 -5.24 -13.37
C THR A 81 8.12 -5.06 -11.96
N PHE A 82 7.15 -5.89 -11.60
CA PHE A 82 6.66 -6.04 -10.23
C PHE A 82 7.47 -7.11 -9.52
N ASN A 83 7.99 -6.81 -8.33
CA ASN A 83 8.76 -7.71 -7.49
C ASN A 83 8.16 -7.73 -6.09
N ILE A 84 7.79 -8.89 -5.57
CA ILE A 84 7.40 -9.02 -4.17
C ILE A 84 8.68 -9.05 -3.33
N LEU A 85 9.01 -7.91 -2.72
CA LEU A 85 10.21 -7.78 -1.88
C LEU A 85 10.00 -8.44 -0.51
N LYS A 86 8.78 -8.37 0.00
CA LYS A 86 8.43 -8.92 1.30
C LYS A 86 6.95 -9.24 1.39
N LEU A 87 6.62 -10.40 1.93
CA LEU A 87 5.25 -10.77 2.25
C LEU A 87 5.26 -11.51 3.59
N ASP A 88 4.78 -10.87 4.65
CA ASP A 88 4.79 -11.42 6.00
C ASP A 88 3.37 -11.46 6.58
N LEU A 89 3.09 -12.51 7.36
CA LEU A 89 2.07 -12.51 8.38
C LEU A 89 2.70 -12.07 9.70
N LEU A 90 2.26 -10.91 10.20
CA LEU A 90 2.64 -10.34 11.47
C LEU A 90 1.63 -10.78 12.53
N ASP A 91 2.11 -11.35 13.62
CA ASP A 91 1.32 -11.79 14.76
C ASP A 91 1.66 -10.91 15.96
N PHE A 92 0.70 -10.08 16.35
CA PHE A 92 0.84 -9.16 17.46
C PHE A 92 0.12 -9.73 18.68
N THR A 93 0.86 -9.87 19.78
CA THR A 93 0.27 -10.13 21.09
C THR A 93 0.57 -8.96 22.01
N PHE A 94 -0.49 -8.32 22.48
CA PHE A 94 -0.47 -7.21 23.41
C PHE A 94 -0.83 -7.72 24.80
N TYR A 95 0.04 -7.46 25.77
CA TYR A 95 -0.22 -7.77 27.17
C TYR A 95 -0.64 -6.50 27.89
N ARG A 96 -1.78 -6.56 28.56
CA ARG A 96 -2.28 -5.51 29.43
C ARG A 96 -1.99 -5.93 30.86
N ALA A 97 -1.34 -5.05 31.62
CA ALA A 97 -1.27 -5.24 33.06
C ALA A 97 -2.70 -5.44 33.58
N PRO A 98 -2.96 -6.41 34.47
CA PRO A 98 -4.22 -6.48 35.18
C PRO A 98 -4.45 -5.09 35.77
N ARG A 99 -5.49 -4.39 35.33
CA ARG A 99 -5.91 -3.19 36.04
C ARG A 99 -6.30 -3.70 37.41
N ASP A 100 -5.48 -3.37 38.40
CA ASP A 100 -5.74 -3.70 39.79
C ASP A 100 -6.97 -2.90 40.21
N ARG A 101 -8.13 -3.46 39.89
CA ARG A 101 -9.45 -2.86 40.11
C ARG A 101 -9.70 -2.69 41.61
N ASP A 102 -8.97 -3.47 42.42
CA ASP A 102 -9.06 -3.52 43.87
C ASP A 102 -7.98 -2.66 44.56
N ALA A 103 -6.81 -2.41 43.95
CA ALA A 103 -5.85 -1.45 44.52
C ALA A 103 -6.34 0.00 44.51
N ASN A 104 -7.28 0.36 43.63
CA ASN A 104 -7.87 1.70 43.60
C ASN A 104 -9.20 1.83 44.36
N SER A 105 -9.77 0.74 44.88
CA SER A 105 -11.01 0.78 45.69
C SER A 105 -10.75 0.98 47.18
N SER A 106 -9.50 0.86 47.65
CA SER A 106 -9.16 0.84 49.08
C SER A 106 -8.55 2.11 49.65
N ARG A 107 -8.35 3.19 48.86
CA ARG A 107 -7.86 4.47 49.41
C ARG A 107 -8.60 5.70 48.88
N SER A 108 -9.54 6.15 49.71
CA SER A 108 -10.17 7.47 49.77
C SER A 108 -11.20 7.82 48.68
N GLY A 109 -12.38 8.21 49.16
CA GLY A 109 -13.56 8.49 48.37
C GLY A 109 -13.39 9.64 47.38
N THR A 110 -13.81 9.37 46.16
CA THR A 110 -14.68 10.23 45.34
C THR A 110 -15.04 9.40 44.12
N HIS A 111 -16.32 9.09 43.95
CA HIS A 111 -16.83 8.50 42.71
C HIS A 111 -16.66 9.51 41.58
N ARG A 112 -15.48 9.54 40.96
CA ARG A 112 -15.33 10.14 39.63
C ARG A 112 -16.02 9.19 38.67
N SER A 113 -17.14 9.63 38.10
CA SER A 113 -17.77 8.89 37.01
C SER A 113 -16.73 8.67 35.92
N ASN A 114 -16.45 7.41 35.61
CA ASN A 114 -15.50 7.07 34.57
C ASN A 114 -16.14 7.45 33.24
N LYS A 115 -15.71 8.59 32.68
CA LYS A 115 -16.06 9.07 31.33
C LYS A 115 -15.60 8.13 30.19
N TYR A 116 -15.18 6.92 30.53
CA TYR A 116 -14.63 5.86 29.67
C TYR A 116 -15.47 4.56 29.71
N GLU A 117 -16.70 4.61 30.24
CA GLU A 117 -17.59 3.45 30.34
C GLU A 117 -18.11 2.96 28.98
N SER A 118 -17.96 3.77 27.92
CA SER A 118 -18.07 3.29 26.55
C SER A 118 -16.75 2.65 26.12
N TRP A 119 -16.61 1.34 26.34
CA TRP A 119 -15.68 0.55 25.55
C TRP A 119 -15.90 0.89 24.07
N PRO A 120 -14.85 1.20 23.29
CA PRO A 120 -15.04 1.39 21.87
C PRO A 120 -15.60 0.09 21.28
N PRO A 121 -16.40 0.17 20.20
CA PRO A 121 -17.01 -0.99 19.57
C PRO A 121 -15.99 -2.11 19.33
N PRO A 122 -16.42 -3.40 19.34
CA PRO A 122 -15.54 -4.56 19.12
C PRO A 122 -14.60 -4.41 17.92
N ASP A 123 -15.03 -3.65 16.92
CA ASP A 123 -14.35 -3.44 15.63
C ASP A 123 -13.13 -2.51 15.71
N GLN A 124 -12.84 -1.89 16.86
CA GLN A 124 -11.73 -0.93 17.04
C GLN A 124 -10.61 -1.45 17.97
N LEU A 125 -10.24 -2.73 17.86
CA LEU A 125 -9.21 -3.38 18.68
C LEU A 125 -7.89 -2.60 18.73
N TYR A 126 -7.51 -1.98 17.62
CA TYR A 126 -6.22 -1.29 17.45
C TYR A 126 -6.19 0.16 17.92
N ALA A 127 -7.34 0.84 18.04
CA ALA A 127 -7.37 2.24 18.48
C ALA A 127 -7.01 2.38 19.97
N VAL A 128 -7.36 1.37 20.77
CA VAL A 128 -7.05 1.32 22.21
C VAL A 128 -5.58 0.97 22.46
N ALA A 129 -5.03 0.05 21.66
CA ALA A 129 -3.63 -0.40 21.79
C ALA A 129 -2.59 0.73 21.56
N ARG A 130 -2.95 1.81 20.86
CA ARG A 130 -2.04 2.95 20.63
C ARG A 130 -1.75 3.79 21.86
N HIS A 131 -2.61 3.75 22.88
CA HIS A 131 -2.55 4.64 24.05
C HIS A 131 -2.21 3.93 25.36
N GLU A 132 -2.22 2.60 25.38
CA GLU A 132 -1.81 1.81 26.53
C GLU A 132 -0.30 1.52 26.38
N HIS A 133 0.49 1.77 27.43
CA HIS A 133 1.91 1.36 27.49
C HIS A 133 1.99 -0.17 27.42
N GLU A 134 1.99 -0.73 26.20
CA GLU A 134 1.91 -2.18 25.97
C GLU A 134 3.28 -2.72 25.56
N GLU A 135 3.86 -3.54 26.43
CA GLU A 135 4.82 -4.55 25.98
C GLU A 135 4.08 -5.44 24.96
N PHE A 136 4.49 -5.36 23.70
CA PHE A 136 3.94 -6.21 22.64
C PHE A 136 5.03 -7.13 22.10
N THR A 137 4.66 -8.37 21.85
CA THR A 137 5.50 -9.32 21.13
C THR A 137 5.00 -9.41 19.69
N GLU A 138 5.88 -9.09 18.75
CA GLU A 138 5.61 -9.24 17.32
C GLU A 138 6.36 -10.48 16.80
N ARG A 139 5.60 -11.47 16.32
CA ARG A 139 6.16 -12.61 15.60
C ARG A 139 5.93 -12.43 14.11
N LYS A 140 7.00 -12.56 13.32
CA LYS A 140 6.97 -12.43 11.86
C LYS A 140 7.04 -13.81 11.23
N THR A 141 6.08 -14.12 10.35
CA THR A 141 6.07 -15.37 9.57
C THR A 141 6.12 -15.01 8.08
N PRO A 142 7.20 -15.35 7.36
CA PRO A 142 7.28 -15.08 5.92
C PRO A 142 6.25 -15.94 5.18
N LEU A 143 5.60 -15.35 4.18
CA LEU A 143 4.67 -16.00 3.27
C LEU A 143 5.26 -16.03 1.87
N ASN A 144 4.89 -17.04 1.09
CA ASN A 144 5.32 -17.16 -0.30
C ASN A 144 4.26 -16.56 -1.23
N ALA A 145 4.70 -15.78 -2.21
CA ALA A 145 3.87 -15.27 -3.29
C ALA A 145 4.18 -15.99 -4.59
N LEU A 146 3.14 -16.26 -5.39
CA LEU A 146 3.22 -16.87 -6.71
C LEU A 146 2.55 -15.94 -7.74
N PRO A 147 3.28 -15.43 -8.75
CA PRO A 147 4.74 -15.50 -8.89
C PRO A 147 5.48 -14.59 -7.88
N GLU A 148 6.79 -14.75 -7.69
CA GLU A 148 7.59 -13.84 -6.84
C GLU A 148 7.86 -12.49 -7.54
N SER A 149 7.97 -12.53 -8.87
CA SER A 149 8.13 -11.37 -9.73
C SER A 149 7.41 -11.56 -11.05
N ALA A 150 7.02 -10.46 -11.69
CA ALA A 150 6.42 -10.47 -13.01
C ALA A 150 6.86 -9.20 -13.77
N THR A 151 7.39 -9.40 -14.96
CA THR A 151 7.67 -8.31 -15.91
C THR A 151 6.52 -8.25 -16.90
N LEU A 152 5.90 -7.08 -17.00
CA LEU A 152 4.78 -6.81 -17.89
C LEU A 152 5.16 -5.70 -18.85
N ASP A 153 4.81 -5.89 -20.11
CA ASP A 153 4.87 -4.82 -21.09
C ASP A 153 3.69 -3.88 -20.86
N LEU A 154 3.97 -2.59 -20.81
CA LEU A 154 2.97 -1.55 -20.85
C LEU A 154 2.32 -1.60 -22.22
N VAL A 155 1.13 -2.18 -22.26
CA VAL A 155 0.23 -2.00 -23.37
C VAL A 155 -0.12 -0.52 -23.36
N ALA A 156 0.45 0.23 -24.30
CA ALA A 156 0.05 1.61 -24.55
C ALA A 156 -1.45 1.56 -24.81
N GLY A 157 -2.24 2.10 -23.87
CA GLY A 157 -3.68 2.13 -24.02
C GLY A 157 -4.02 2.76 -25.36
N LEU A 158 -4.86 2.10 -26.15
CA LEU A 158 -5.72 2.83 -27.07
C LEU A 158 -6.36 3.96 -26.24
N PRO A 159 -6.47 5.19 -26.76
CA PRO A 159 -7.02 6.32 -26.01
C PRO A 159 -8.35 5.89 -25.37
N GLU A 160 -8.36 5.67 -24.06
CA GLU A 160 -9.58 5.36 -23.33
C GLU A 160 -10.39 6.65 -23.30
N TYR A 161 -11.36 6.76 -24.19
CA TYR A 161 -12.42 7.75 -24.07
C TYR A 161 -13.29 7.31 -22.88
N SER A 162 -12.86 7.64 -21.65
CA SER A 162 -13.81 7.65 -20.54
C SER A 162 -14.74 8.83 -20.78
N VAL A 163 -15.82 8.58 -21.53
CA VAL A 163 -16.98 9.48 -21.63
C VAL A 163 -17.57 9.56 -20.23
N ILE A 164 -17.09 10.52 -19.44
CA ILE A 164 -17.82 10.98 -18.26
C ILE A 164 -19.00 11.77 -18.82
N ALA A 165 -20.09 11.07 -19.10
CA ALA A 165 -21.38 11.68 -19.31
C ALA A 165 -21.81 12.33 -17.98
N GLY A 166 -21.58 13.63 -17.85
CA GLY A 166 -21.91 14.39 -16.65
C GLY A 166 -21.82 15.90 -16.87
N SER A 167 -22.96 16.47 -17.28
CA SER A 167 -23.42 17.87 -17.10
C SER A 167 -22.56 19.03 -17.63
N SER A 168 -23.02 19.57 -18.77
CA SER A 168 -23.33 20.99 -19.06
C SER A 168 -22.50 22.12 -18.44
N ASP A 169 -22.02 22.98 -19.35
CA ASP A 169 -21.67 24.40 -19.20
C ASP A 169 -20.43 24.76 -18.38
N GLU A 170 -19.30 24.99 -19.07
CA GLU A 170 -18.79 26.34 -19.32
C GLU A 170 -17.46 26.31 -20.09
N LYS A 171 -17.29 27.31 -20.97
CA LYS A 171 -16.13 27.51 -21.85
C LYS A 171 -14.83 27.67 -21.05
N HIS A 172 -13.90 26.74 -21.21
CA HIS A 172 -12.48 27.04 -21.05
C HIS A 172 -11.69 26.51 -22.25
N ASN A 173 -11.21 27.43 -23.09
CA ASN A 173 -10.13 27.20 -24.04
C ASN A 173 -8.85 26.88 -23.27
N GLY A 174 -8.20 25.77 -23.59
CA GLY A 174 -6.81 25.51 -23.18
C GLY A 174 -6.46 24.03 -23.02
N GLY A 175 -5.98 23.40 -24.10
CA GLY A 175 -5.14 22.21 -24.03
C GLY A 175 -5.90 20.88 -23.83
N MET A 176 -6.38 20.31 -24.92
CA MET A 176 -6.73 18.90 -25.01
C MET A 176 -5.44 18.06 -24.98
N GLU A 177 -4.79 17.97 -23.82
CA GLU A 177 -3.82 16.89 -23.56
C GLU A 177 -4.63 15.63 -23.31
N GLU A 178 -4.89 14.89 -24.39
CA GLU A 178 -5.40 13.54 -24.36
C GLU A 178 -4.38 12.68 -23.57
N LYS A 179 -4.63 12.56 -22.26
CA LYS A 179 -3.79 11.80 -21.33
C LYS A 179 -3.94 10.33 -21.69
N LEU A 180 -3.05 9.83 -22.56
CA LEU A 180 -2.81 8.39 -22.68
C LEU A 180 -2.44 7.83 -21.32
N ARG A 181 -3.44 7.32 -20.59
CA ARG A 181 -3.26 6.52 -19.39
C ARG A 181 -2.86 5.13 -19.86
N SER A 182 -1.62 4.76 -19.56
CA SER A 182 -1.13 3.41 -19.73
C SER A 182 -1.24 2.72 -18.38
N THR A 183 -1.91 1.58 -18.36
CA THR A 183 -2.12 0.78 -17.17
C THR A 183 -1.54 -0.61 -17.38
N CYS A 184 -0.95 -1.18 -16.34
CA CYS A 184 -0.64 -2.60 -16.30
C CYS A 184 -0.95 -3.15 -14.91
N GLU A 185 -1.39 -4.40 -14.88
CA GLU A 185 -1.86 -5.05 -13.66
C GLU A 185 -1.31 -6.48 -13.58
N GLN A 186 -0.90 -6.89 -12.38
CA GLN A 186 -0.43 -8.24 -12.09
C GLN A 186 -1.19 -8.81 -10.89
N TRP A 187 -1.67 -10.03 -11.04
CA TRP A 187 -2.22 -10.80 -9.92
C TRP A 187 -1.15 -11.68 -9.27
N PHE A 188 -1.16 -11.70 -7.95
CA PHE A 188 -0.33 -12.55 -7.11
C PHE A 188 -1.21 -13.42 -6.23
N THR A 189 -0.77 -14.65 -5.99
CA THR A 189 -1.43 -15.58 -5.07
C THR A 189 -0.49 -15.89 -3.91
N ALA A 190 -1.01 -15.88 -2.69
CA ALA A 190 -0.27 -16.25 -1.49
C ALA A 190 -1.13 -17.09 -0.58
N ARG A 191 -0.52 -17.77 0.40
CA ARG A 191 -1.22 -18.67 1.31
C ARG A 191 -0.95 -18.33 2.77
N ILE A 192 -2.03 -18.27 3.56
CA ILE A 192 -1.93 -18.18 5.02
C ILE A 192 -1.62 -19.57 5.58
N PRO A 193 -0.68 -19.70 6.56
CA PRO A 193 -0.40 -20.97 7.20
C PRO A 193 -1.68 -21.62 7.76
N GLY A 194 -1.79 -22.95 7.64
CA GLY A 194 -2.97 -23.70 8.09
C GLY A 194 -3.12 -23.79 9.61
N VAL A 195 -2.06 -23.54 10.35
CA VAL A 195 -2.05 -23.55 11.81
C VAL A 195 -1.71 -22.15 12.30
N THR A 196 -2.72 -21.30 12.40
CA THR A 196 -2.63 -20.02 13.10
C THR A 196 -3.57 -20.04 14.30
N ILE A 197 -3.10 -19.52 15.43
CA ILE A 197 -3.95 -19.37 16.62
C ILE A 197 -4.96 -18.26 16.30
N PRO A 198 -6.27 -18.41 16.58
CA PRO A 198 -7.25 -17.39 16.22
C PRO A 198 -6.93 -16.04 16.88
N SER A 199 -7.33 -14.95 16.22
CA SER A 199 -7.36 -13.64 16.86
C SER A 199 -8.33 -13.68 18.04
N PHE A 200 -7.96 -13.07 19.15
CA PHE A 200 -8.82 -12.98 20.32
C PHE A 200 -8.51 -11.73 21.13
N ARG A 201 -9.51 -11.23 21.85
CA ARG A 201 -9.36 -10.12 22.79
C ARG A 201 -9.94 -10.52 24.13
N SER A 202 -9.14 -10.46 25.18
CA SER A 202 -9.55 -10.59 26.57
C SER A 202 -9.23 -9.30 27.34
N PHE A 203 -9.55 -9.29 28.64
CA PHE A 203 -9.22 -8.16 29.51
C PHE A 203 -7.70 -7.95 29.67
N ALA A 204 -6.90 -9.02 29.58
CA ALA A 204 -5.47 -8.99 29.83
C ALA A 204 -4.62 -9.18 28.57
N ILE A 205 -5.15 -9.80 27.51
CA ILE A 205 -4.38 -10.15 26.32
C ILE A 205 -5.19 -9.83 25.08
N THR A 206 -4.58 -9.19 24.11
CA THR A 206 -5.14 -9.04 22.76
C THR A 206 -4.17 -9.64 21.76
N ARG A 207 -4.66 -10.56 20.92
CA ARG A 207 -3.91 -11.13 19.82
C ARG A 207 -4.58 -10.79 18.50
N ALA A 208 -3.80 -10.25 17.58
CA ALA A 208 -4.29 -9.86 16.27
C ALA A 208 -3.21 -10.06 15.20
N TYR A 209 -3.65 -10.24 13.97
CA TYR A 209 -2.75 -10.46 12.84
C TYR A 209 -2.74 -9.25 11.93
N LYS A 210 -1.68 -9.15 11.14
CA LYS A 210 -1.62 -8.29 9.96
C LYS A 210 -0.92 -8.99 8.82
N VAL A 211 -1.36 -8.75 7.59
CA VAL A 211 -0.60 -9.08 6.40
C VAL A 211 0.17 -7.84 5.96
N ARG A 212 1.47 -7.99 5.80
CA ARG A 212 2.38 -6.94 5.35
C ARG A 212 2.92 -7.31 3.98
N VAL A 213 2.68 -6.44 2.99
CA VAL A 213 3.16 -6.59 1.61
C VAL A 213 4.10 -5.43 1.29
N LYS A 214 5.32 -5.75 0.87
CA LYS A 214 6.28 -4.80 0.30
C LYS A 214 6.49 -5.13 -1.18
N LEU A 215 5.94 -4.30 -2.04
CA LEU A 215 6.06 -4.37 -3.49
C LEU A 215 7.21 -3.46 -3.96
N GLY A 216 8.12 -4.02 -4.75
CA GLY A 216 9.08 -3.29 -5.56
C GLY A 216 8.56 -3.18 -6.98
N VAL A 217 8.64 -1.98 -7.57
CA VAL A 217 8.29 -1.73 -8.97
C VAL A 217 9.50 -1.14 -9.67
N GLU A 218 9.94 -1.77 -10.74
CA GLU A 218 11.05 -1.29 -11.57
C GLU A 218 10.53 -0.68 -12.87
N VAL A 219 10.90 0.58 -13.09
CA VAL A 219 10.45 1.40 -14.23
C VAL A 219 11.68 2.05 -14.86
N GLY A 220 12.04 1.62 -16.06
CA GLY A 220 13.22 2.14 -16.76
C GLY A 220 14.51 2.02 -15.92
N GLY A 221 14.72 0.89 -15.26
CA GLY A 221 15.88 0.65 -14.40
C GLY A 221 15.88 1.37 -13.05
N LYS A 222 14.84 2.17 -12.73
CA LYS A 222 14.67 2.76 -11.40
C LYS A 222 13.70 1.95 -10.57
N LYS A 223 14.07 1.72 -9.31
CA LYS A 223 13.28 0.94 -8.35
C LYS A 223 12.47 1.86 -7.44
N PHE A 224 11.20 1.54 -7.28
CA PHE A 224 10.25 2.19 -6.39
C PHE A 224 9.69 1.16 -5.44
N GLU A 225 9.41 1.55 -4.19
CA GLU A 225 8.91 0.63 -3.18
C GLU A 225 7.58 1.12 -2.60
N ARG A 226 6.63 0.20 -2.47
CA ARG A 226 5.34 0.43 -1.81
C ARG A 226 5.12 -0.64 -0.75
N GLU A 227 4.96 -0.20 0.49
CA GLU A 227 4.61 -1.06 1.62
C GLU A 227 3.17 -0.78 2.07
N VAL A 228 2.43 -1.85 2.38
CA VAL A 228 1.04 -1.84 2.86
C VAL A 228 0.89 -2.89 3.96
N GLU A 229 0.20 -2.53 5.03
CA GLU A 229 -0.17 -3.42 6.13
C GLU A 229 -1.68 -3.42 6.33
N ILE A 230 -2.29 -4.60 6.40
CA ILE A 230 -3.75 -4.80 6.56
C ILE A 230 -3.99 -5.79 7.68
N LEU A 231 -5.11 -5.59 8.40
CA LEU A 231 -5.55 -6.42 9.52
C LEU A 231 -6.13 -7.76 9.07
#